data_AF-A0A7J3A7Z9-F1
#
_entry.id   AF-A0A7J3A7Z9-F1
#
_cell.length_a   1.000
_cell.length_b   1.000
_cell.length_c   1.000
_cell.angle_alpha   90.00
_cell.angle_beta   90.00
_cell.angle_gamma   90.00
#
_symmetry.space_group_name_H-M   'P 1'
#
loop_
_entity.id
_entity.type
_entity.pdbx_description
1 polymer ?
#
loop_
_entity_poly.entity_id
_entity_poly.type
_entity_poly.pdbx_seq_one_letter_code
_entity_poly.pdbx_strand_id
1 'polypeptide(L)'
;MRGSRLAVCITGMPGSGKTTVANMLTQLGFKIVTLGDVIREEAAKRNLPSTDENLSRVMREIRAEGGKGAVAKLALKKILDAGRLCVVDGIRCLEEVSVIGSVAETKLLAIHASPQIRFTRIVCRNRSDSTADWEKFKERDKRELEIGVGEVIALADEVIPNNHITKEDLQKIVVDVARRWLERFENRTT
;
A
#
# COMPACT_ATOMS: atom_id res chain seq x y z
N MET A 1 -14.06 -16.62 9.27
CA MET A 1 -13.05 -16.87 10.31
C MET A 1 -11.91 -15.86 10.14
N ARG A 2 -11.83 -14.85 11.02
CA ARG A 2 -10.75 -13.83 10.97
C ARG A 2 -9.37 -14.39 11.34
N GLY A 3 -9.31 -15.44 12.16
CA GLY A 3 -8.06 -15.98 12.72
C GLY A 3 -7.23 -16.86 11.77
N SER A 4 -7.69 -17.17 10.56
CA SER A 4 -6.95 -18.06 9.64
C SER A 4 -6.18 -17.33 8.54
N ARG A 5 -6.20 -15.99 8.51
CA ARG A 5 -5.49 -15.16 7.53
C ARG A 5 -4.70 -14.04 8.20
N LEU A 6 -3.52 -13.74 7.65
CA LEU A 6 -2.69 -12.59 8.01
C LEU A 6 -2.54 -11.69 6.78
N ALA A 7 -2.87 -10.42 6.96
CA ALA A 7 -2.73 -9.37 5.95
C ALA A 7 -1.71 -8.31 6.40
N VAL A 8 -0.57 -8.23 5.71
CA VAL A 8 0.37 -7.12 5.88
C VAL A 8 -0.08 -5.96 5.00
N CYS A 9 -0.63 -4.94 5.64
CA CYS A 9 -1.14 -3.72 5.05
C CYS A 9 0.02 -2.74 4.89
N ILE A 10 0.40 -2.37 3.68
CA ILE A 10 1.55 -1.48 3.43
C ILE A 10 1.06 -0.08 3.04
N THR A 11 1.59 0.92 3.75
CA THR A 11 1.38 2.34 3.44
C THR A 11 2.70 3.07 3.19
N GLY A 12 2.59 4.28 2.65
CA GLY A 12 3.72 5.17 2.42
C GLY A 12 3.47 6.14 1.27
N MET A 13 4.06 7.33 1.37
CA MET A 13 3.96 8.37 0.36
C MET A 13 4.43 7.89 -1.04
N PRO A 14 3.98 8.51 -2.14
CA PRO A 14 4.49 8.22 -3.49
C PRO A 14 6.02 8.25 -3.54
N GLY A 15 6.65 7.24 -4.13
CA GLY A 15 8.11 7.11 -4.21
C GLY A 15 8.81 6.55 -2.97
N SER A 16 8.09 6.20 -1.90
CA SER A 16 8.71 5.71 -0.66
C SER A 16 9.39 4.33 -0.75
N GLY A 17 9.00 3.52 -1.74
CA GLY A 17 9.49 2.15 -1.91
C GLY A 17 8.54 1.05 -1.44
N LYS A 18 7.30 1.40 -1.04
CA LYS A 18 6.27 0.43 -0.60
C LYS A 18 6.07 -0.77 -1.54
N THR A 19 6.01 -0.57 -2.86
CA THR A 19 5.87 -1.69 -3.82
C THR A 19 7.11 -2.59 -3.84
N THR A 20 8.31 -2.04 -3.63
CA THR A 20 9.53 -2.85 -3.49
C THR A 20 9.46 -3.72 -2.24
N VAL A 21 8.99 -3.16 -1.13
CA VAL A 21 8.76 -3.89 0.13
C VAL A 21 7.69 -4.96 -0.03
N ALA A 22 6.58 -4.66 -0.70
CA ALA A 22 5.53 -5.64 -0.98
C ALA A 22 6.10 -6.87 -1.71
N ASN A 23 6.96 -6.64 -2.72
CA ASN A 23 7.64 -7.71 -3.45
C ASN A 23 8.60 -8.54 -2.58
N MET A 24 9.30 -7.90 -1.63
CA MET A 24 10.18 -8.62 -0.69
C MET A 24 9.40 -9.63 0.15
N LEU A 25 8.15 -9.35 0.51
CA LEU A 25 7.34 -10.27 1.33
C LEU A 25 6.88 -11.54 0.59
N THR A 26 6.96 -11.56 -0.74
CA THR A 26 6.63 -12.77 -1.53
C THR A 26 7.54 -13.96 -1.23
N GLN A 27 8.78 -13.70 -0.82
CA GLN A 27 9.73 -14.76 -0.42
C GLN A 27 9.30 -15.51 0.86
N LEU A 28 8.37 -14.92 1.62
CA LEU A 28 7.76 -15.52 2.82
C LEU A 28 6.38 -16.14 2.51
N GLY A 29 6.02 -16.29 1.23
CA GLY A 29 4.76 -16.91 0.81
C GLY A 29 3.56 -15.97 0.77
N PHE A 30 3.74 -14.67 0.99
CA PHE A 30 2.65 -13.70 0.86
C PHE A 30 2.28 -13.45 -0.61
N LYS A 31 0.98 -13.39 -0.90
CA LYS A 31 0.48 -12.93 -2.20
C LYS A 31 0.08 -11.46 -2.16
N ILE A 32 0.46 -10.70 -3.18
CA ILE A 32 0.25 -9.25 -3.23
C ILE A 32 -1.11 -8.91 -3.86
N VAL A 33 -1.80 -7.96 -3.24
CA VAL A 33 -2.95 -7.25 -3.80
C VAL A 33 -2.66 -5.75 -3.74
N THR A 34 -2.59 -5.08 -4.87
CA THR A 34 -2.34 -3.63 -4.92
C THR A 34 -3.66 -2.88 -5.06
N LEU A 35 -3.99 -2.00 -4.11
CA LEU A 35 -5.19 -1.16 -4.23
C LEU A 35 -5.11 -0.20 -5.43
N GLY A 36 -3.90 0.25 -5.77
CA GLY A 36 -3.67 1.06 -6.97
C GLY A 36 -3.91 0.31 -8.29
N ASP A 37 -3.79 -1.02 -8.33
CA ASP A 37 -4.17 -1.82 -9.50
C ASP A 37 -5.69 -1.85 -9.66
N VAL A 38 -6.43 -1.97 -8.55
CA VAL A 38 -7.91 -1.91 -8.55
C VAL A 38 -8.39 -0.59 -9.15
N ILE A 39 -7.79 0.55 -8.78
CA ILE A 39 -8.14 1.85 -9.39
C ILE A 39 -7.82 1.90 -10.89
N ARG A 40 -6.69 1.33 -11.31
CA ARG A 40 -6.32 1.26 -12.73
C ARG A 40 -7.28 0.38 -13.54
N GLU A 41 -7.71 -0.74 -12.97
CA GLU A 41 -8.73 -1.62 -13.57
C GLU A 41 -10.08 -0.88 -13.70
N GLU A 42 -10.50 -0.14 -12.67
CA GLU A 42 -11.72 0.68 -12.74
C GLU A 42 -11.62 1.82 -13.76
N ALA A 43 -10.46 2.47 -13.88
CA ALA A 43 -10.23 3.48 -14.92
C ALA A 43 -10.28 2.86 -16.33
N ALA A 44 -9.68 1.69 -16.52
CA ALA A 44 -9.69 0.97 -17.80
C ALA A 44 -11.11 0.55 -18.22
N LYS A 45 -11.95 0.08 -17.29
CA LYS A 45 -13.37 -0.21 -17.55
C LYS A 45 -14.15 1.01 -18.04
N ARG A 46 -13.69 2.22 -17.70
CA ARG A 46 -14.27 3.51 -18.11
C ARG A 46 -13.59 4.10 -19.36
N ASN A 47 -12.70 3.35 -20.02
CA ASN A 47 -11.90 3.81 -21.15
C ASN A 47 -11.05 5.06 -20.85
N LEU A 48 -10.61 5.22 -19.59
CA LEU A 48 -9.77 6.35 -19.18
C LEU A 48 -8.29 5.99 -19.23
N PRO A 49 -7.43 6.84 -19.82
CA PRO A 49 -5.98 6.68 -19.74
C PRO A 49 -5.48 6.68 -18.30
N SER A 50 -4.44 5.89 -18.00
CA SER A 50 -3.81 5.79 -16.67
C SER A 50 -2.89 6.99 -16.36
N THR A 51 -3.44 8.20 -16.39
CA THR A 51 -2.79 9.44 -15.94
C THR A 51 -3.05 9.66 -14.45
N ASP A 52 -2.17 10.40 -13.77
CA ASP A 52 -2.35 10.71 -12.33
C ASP A 52 -3.69 11.39 -12.04
N GLU A 53 -4.12 12.30 -12.91
CA GLU A 53 -5.41 13.00 -12.83
C GLU A 53 -6.59 12.03 -12.91
N ASN A 54 -6.63 11.16 -13.93
CA ASN A 54 -7.73 10.21 -14.10
C ASN A 54 -7.79 9.20 -12.96
N LEU A 55 -6.65 8.67 -12.53
CA LEU A 55 -6.61 7.71 -11.42
C LEU A 55 -7.00 8.37 -10.10
N SER A 56 -6.60 9.62 -9.87
CA SER A 56 -7.05 10.39 -8.70
C SER A 56 -8.56 10.63 -8.72
N ARG A 57 -9.11 11.01 -9.89
CA ARG A 57 -10.55 11.22 -10.07
C ARG A 57 -11.36 9.95 -9.79
N VAL A 58 -11.01 8.84 -10.45
CA VAL A 58 -11.70 7.55 -10.28
C VAL A 58 -11.67 7.09 -8.82
N MET A 59 -10.51 7.22 -8.17
CA MET A 59 -10.39 6.91 -6.75
C MET A 59 -11.33 7.76 -5.87
N ARG A 60 -11.45 9.07 -6.14
CA ARG A 60 -12.29 9.97 -5.35
C ARG A 60 -13.77 9.63 -5.55
N GLU A 61 -14.18 9.33 -6.78
CA GLU A 61 -15.55 8.91 -7.10
C GLU A 61 -15.93 7.61 -6.36
N ILE A 62 -15.07 6.59 -6.41
CA ILE A 62 -15.29 5.33 -5.67
C ILE A 62 -15.49 5.59 -4.17
N ARG A 63 -14.72 6.52 -3.60
CA ARG A 63 -14.82 6.88 -2.17
C ARG A 63 -16.03 7.75 -1.85
N ALA A 64 -16.44 8.62 -2.77
CA ALA A 64 -17.66 9.42 -2.62
C ALA A 64 -18.91 8.54 -2.57
N GLU A 65 -18.95 7.48 -3.38
CA GLU A 65 -20.07 6.54 -3.43
C GLU A 65 -20.04 5.50 -2.30
N GLY A 66 -18.88 4.90 -2.02
CA GLY A 66 -18.76 3.73 -1.14
C GLY A 66 -18.15 3.99 0.24
N GLY A 67 -17.78 5.25 0.52
CA GLY A 67 -17.04 5.69 1.71
C GLY A 67 -15.53 5.48 1.62
N LYS A 68 -14.77 5.95 2.62
CA LYS A 68 -13.30 5.92 2.63
C LYS A 68 -12.68 4.53 2.40
N GLY A 69 -13.30 3.47 2.94
CA GLY A 69 -12.89 2.07 2.76
C GLY A 69 -13.29 1.42 1.43
N ALA A 70 -13.94 2.14 0.50
CA ALA A 70 -14.52 1.57 -0.72
C ALA A 70 -13.51 0.84 -1.61
N VAL A 71 -12.30 1.36 -1.74
CA VAL A 71 -11.25 0.74 -2.58
C VAL A 71 -10.86 -0.63 -2.02
N ALA A 72 -10.72 -0.75 -0.69
CA ALA A 72 -10.49 -2.04 -0.04
C ALA A 72 -11.68 -2.99 -0.21
N LYS A 73 -12.93 -2.48 -0.17
CA LYS A 73 -14.13 -3.30 -0.43
C LYS A 73 -14.10 -3.91 -1.83
N LEU A 74 -13.73 -3.14 -2.85
CA LEU A 74 -13.55 -3.64 -4.22
C LEU A 74 -12.43 -4.68 -4.32
N ALA A 75 -11.38 -4.53 -3.50
CA ALA A 75 -10.26 -5.46 -3.45
C ALA A 75 -10.56 -6.75 -2.64
N LEU A 76 -11.64 -6.81 -1.86
CA LEU A 76 -11.90 -7.91 -0.91
C LEU A 76 -11.87 -9.29 -1.56
N LYS A 77 -12.44 -9.44 -2.76
CA LYS A 77 -12.40 -10.72 -3.49
C LYS A 77 -10.94 -11.13 -3.77
N LYS A 78 -10.11 -10.22 -4.26
CA LYS A 78 -8.68 -10.49 -4.53
C LYS A 78 -7.91 -10.82 -3.24
N ILE A 79 -8.24 -10.16 -2.13
CA ILE A 79 -7.66 -10.43 -0.81
C ILE A 79 -8.04 -11.82 -0.30
N LEU A 80 -9.29 -12.23 -0.50
CA LEU A 80 -9.74 -13.58 -0.11
C LEU A 80 -9.08 -14.66 -0.99
N ASP A 81 -8.99 -14.41 -2.29
CA ASP A 81 -8.34 -15.30 -3.27
C ASP A 81 -6.81 -15.40 -3.06
N ALA A 82 -6.20 -14.40 -2.41
CA ALA A 82 -4.79 -14.42 -2.04
C ALA A 82 -4.47 -15.53 -1.00
N GLY A 83 -5.46 -15.98 -0.23
CA GLY A 83 -5.34 -17.11 0.69
C GLY A 83 -4.96 -16.72 2.12
N ARG A 84 -4.11 -17.53 2.76
CA ARG A 84 -3.73 -17.37 4.19
C ARG A 84 -2.85 -16.16 4.43
N LEU A 85 -1.87 -15.89 3.56
CA LEU A 85 -0.90 -14.81 3.71
C LEU A 85 -1.05 -13.82 2.57
N CYS A 86 -1.43 -12.58 2.87
CA CYS A 86 -1.66 -11.54 1.89
C CYS A 86 -0.90 -10.25 2.23
N VAL A 87 -0.38 -9.58 1.22
CA VAL A 87 0.12 -8.21 1.33
C VAL A 87 -0.86 -7.31 0.60
N VAL A 88 -1.33 -6.25 1.26
CA VAL A 88 -2.16 -5.23 0.63
C VAL A 88 -1.34 -3.95 0.47
N ASP A 89 -0.88 -3.67 -0.75
CA ASP A 89 -0.07 -2.48 -1.08
C ASP A 89 -0.96 -1.26 -1.41
N GLY A 90 -0.61 -0.11 -0.86
CA GLY A 90 -1.23 1.17 -1.18
C GLY A 90 -2.40 1.54 -0.28
N ILE A 91 -2.33 1.20 1.01
CA ILE A 91 -3.28 1.68 2.02
C ILE A 91 -3.14 3.19 2.19
N ARG A 92 -4.27 3.90 2.18
CA ARG A 92 -4.35 5.35 2.26
C ARG A 92 -5.25 5.89 3.37
N CYS A 93 -6.07 5.04 3.99
CA CYS A 93 -6.86 5.42 5.18
C CYS A 93 -7.10 4.23 6.12
N LEU A 94 -7.44 4.48 7.37
CA LEU A 94 -7.66 3.43 8.38
C LEU A 94 -8.94 2.61 8.10
N GLU A 95 -9.90 3.20 7.40
CA GLU A 95 -11.12 2.51 6.99
C GLU A 95 -10.82 1.36 6.02
N GLU A 96 -9.79 1.49 5.18
CA GLU A 96 -9.31 0.38 4.34
C GLU A 96 -8.73 -0.75 5.20
N VAL A 97 -7.93 -0.42 6.23
CA VAL A 97 -7.41 -1.41 7.19
C VAL A 97 -8.55 -2.09 7.94
N SER A 98 -9.58 -1.35 8.33
CA SER A 98 -10.77 -1.89 9.00
C SER A 98 -11.56 -2.85 8.12
N VAL A 99 -11.72 -2.53 6.83
CA VAL A 99 -12.35 -3.41 5.84
C VAL A 99 -11.54 -4.71 5.70
N ILE A 100 -10.21 -4.64 5.59
CA ILE A 100 -9.34 -5.82 5.50
C ILE A 100 -9.39 -6.62 6.81
N GLY A 101 -9.39 -5.93 7.96
CA GLY A 101 -9.54 -6.49 9.31
C GLY A 101 -10.84 -7.25 9.53
N SER A 102 -11.84 -7.07 8.65
CA SER A 102 -13.06 -7.86 8.69
C SER A 102 -12.85 -9.32 8.27
N VAL A 103 -11.83 -9.60 7.46
CA VAL A 103 -11.55 -10.92 6.86
C VAL A 103 -10.18 -11.51 7.22
N ALA A 104 -9.26 -10.73 7.80
CA ALA A 104 -7.92 -11.16 8.19
C ALA A 104 -7.43 -10.44 9.46
N GLU A 105 -6.48 -11.03 10.18
CA GLU A 105 -5.65 -10.28 11.13
C GLU A 105 -4.75 -9.32 10.35
N THR A 106 -4.66 -8.06 10.77
CA THR A 106 -3.92 -7.03 10.03
C THR A 106 -2.65 -6.60 10.78
N LYS A 107 -1.61 -6.32 9.99
CA LYS A 107 -0.39 -5.64 10.43
C LYS A 107 -0.07 -4.50 9.49
N LEU A 108 0.01 -3.28 10.03
CA LEU A 108 0.21 -2.06 9.26
C LEU A 108 1.70 -1.70 9.24
N LEU A 109 2.31 -1.77 8.06
CA LEU A 109 3.70 -1.44 7.82
C LEU A 109 3.81 -0.14 7.02
N ALA A 110 4.41 0.88 7.59
CA ALA A 110 4.68 2.14 6.89
C ALA A 110 6.11 2.18 6.36
N ILE A 111 6.26 2.50 5.07
CA ILE A 111 7.57 2.77 4.47
C ILE A 111 7.73 4.27 4.28
N HIS A 112 8.67 4.84 5.01
CA HIS A 112 8.92 6.28 5.03
C HIS A 112 10.17 6.64 4.24
N ALA A 113 10.09 7.67 3.39
CA ALA A 113 11.27 8.26 2.76
C ALA A 113 11.11 9.78 2.60
N SER A 114 12.21 10.52 2.66
CA SER A 114 12.19 11.98 2.55
C SER A 114 11.66 12.45 1.18
N PRO A 115 11.04 13.64 1.09
CA PRO A 115 10.58 14.19 -0.18
C PRO A 115 11.66 14.23 -1.27
N GLN A 116 12.90 14.62 -0.94
CA GLN A 116 13.98 14.67 -1.93
C GLN A 116 14.28 13.28 -2.51
N ILE A 117 14.41 12.25 -1.66
CA ILE A 117 14.68 10.87 -2.12
C ILE A 117 13.52 10.34 -2.96
N ARG A 118 12.28 10.60 -2.52
CA ARG A 118 11.08 10.15 -3.25
C ARG A 118 10.98 10.80 -4.62
N PHE A 119 11.27 12.09 -4.72
CA PHE A 119 11.27 12.79 -6.00
C PHE A 119 12.28 12.17 -6.97
N THR A 120 13.55 12.00 -6.57
CA THR A 120 14.57 11.35 -7.41
C THR A 120 14.10 9.98 -7.92
N ARG A 121 13.51 9.16 -7.04
CA ARG A 121 12.97 7.84 -7.42
C ARG A 121 11.80 7.93 -8.41
N ILE A 122 10.92 8.92 -8.28
CA ILE A 122 9.79 9.12 -9.19
C ILE A 122 10.26 9.60 -10.55
N VAL A 123 11.23 10.52 -10.61
CA VAL A 123 11.81 11.00 -11.88
C VAL A 123 12.47 9.86 -12.64
N CYS A 124 13.23 9.00 -11.96
CA CYS A 124 13.85 7.84 -12.59
C CYS A 124 12.85 6.72 -12.98
N ARG A 125 11.57 6.84 -12.61
CA ARG A 125 10.57 5.80 -12.83
C ARG A 125 9.81 6.03 -14.13
N ASN A 126 9.96 5.11 -15.08
CA ASN A 126 9.21 5.09 -16.34
C ASN A 126 7.75 4.62 -16.16
N ARG A 127 6.92 5.41 -15.47
CA ARG A 127 5.46 5.22 -15.45
C ARG A 127 4.74 6.44 -15.99
N SER A 128 3.58 6.23 -16.60
CA SER A 128 2.73 7.29 -17.17
C SER A 128 2.19 8.26 -16.12
N ASP A 129 2.15 7.86 -14.85
CA ASP A 129 1.74 8.69 -13.71
C ASP A 129 2.92 9.32 -12.96
N SER A 130 4.15 9.22 -13.48
CA SER A 130 5.33 9.91 -12.93
C SER A 130 5.38 11.38 -13.39
N THR A 131 6.05 12.22 -12.61
CA THR A 131 6.33 13.62 -12.97
C THR A 131 7.80 13.95 -12.71
N ALA A 132 8.44 14.65 -13.65
CA ALA A 132 9.76 15.26 -13.47
C ALA A 132 9.67 16.69 -12.87
N ASP A 133 8.46 17.18 -12.64
CA ASP A 133 8.17 18.50 -12.09
C ASP A 133 7.97 18.43 -10.56
N TRP A 134 8.76 19.21 -9.84
CA TRP A 134 8.76 19.29 -8.38
C TRP A 134 7.44 19.84 -7.80
N GLU A 135 6.81 20.81 -8.46
CA GLU A 135 5.56 21.38 -7.97
C GLU A 135 4.43 20.35 -8.11
N LYS A 136 4.33 19.67 -9.25
CA LYS A 136 3.39 18.55 -9.44
C LYS A 136 3.62 17.41 -8.46
N PHE A 137 4.87 17.15 -8.10
CA PHE A 137 5.20 16.18 -7.06
C PHE A 137 4.66 16.59 -5.67
N LYS A 138 4.87 17.86 -5.26
CA LYS A 138 4.33 18.38 -3.99
C LYS A 138 2.81 18.38 -3.97
N GLU A 139 2.16 18.74 -5.08
CA GLU A 139 0.70 18.66 -5.19
C GLU A 139 0.20 17.24 -5.02
N ARG A 140 0.88 16.25 -5.62
CA ARG A 140 0.56 14.83 -5.44
C ARG A 140 0.69 14.41 -3.98
N ASP A 141 1.75 14.83 -3.29
CA ASP A 141 1.92 14.56 -1.87
C ASP A 141 0.78 15.17 -1.04
N LYS A 142 0.41 16.43 -1.31
CA LYS A 142 -0.71 17.09 -0.63
C LYS A 142 -2.02 16.31 -0.82
N ARG A 143 -2.31 15.88 -2.05
CA ARG A 143 -3.50 15.05 -2.35
C ARG A 143 -3.49 13.74 -1.56
N GLU A 144 -2.35 13.08 -1.44
CA GLU A 144 -2.23 11.81 -0.68
C GLU A 144 -2.41 12.03 0.84
N LEU A 145 -1.93 13.15 1.37
CA LEU A 145 -2.16 13.55 2.76
C LEU A 145 -3.63 13.86 3.03
N GLU A 146 -4.31 14.58 2.14
CA GLU A 146 -5.75 14.88 2.22
C GLU A 146 -6.62 13.62 2.24
N ILE A 147 -6.16 12.53 1.61
CA ILE A 147 -6.87 11.25 1.64
C ILE A 147 -6.77 10.58 3.03
N GLY A 148 -5.67 10.80 3.76
CA GLY A 148 -5.44 10.21 5.08
C GLY A 148 -4.15 9.41 5.22
N VAL A 149 -3.26 9.39 4.21
CA VAL A 149 -2.02 8.58 4.26
C VAL A 149 -1.17 8.93 5.49
N GLY A 150 -1.14 10.20 5.90
CA GLY A 150 -0.41 10.65 7.07
C GLY A 150 -0.88 9.99 8.38
N GLU A 151 -2.20 9.85 8.56
CA GLU A 151 -2.79 9.19 9.72
C GLU A 151 -2.45 7.70 9.75
N VAL A 152 -2.49 7.04 8.60
CA VAL A 152 -2.11 5.62 8.47
C VAL A 152 -0.63 5.42 8.81
N ILE A 153 0.25 6.31 8.35
CA ILE A 153 1.68 6.24 8.70
C ILE A 153 1.88 6.44 10.20
N ALA A 154 1.17 7.40 10.81
CA ALA A 154 1.32 7.71 12.23
C ALA A 154 0.86 6.58 13.16
N LEU A 155 -0.09 5.76 12.71
CA LEU A 155 -0.67 4.66 13.49
C LEU A 155 -0.19 3.26 13.04
N ALA A 156 0.88 3.20 12.26
CA ALA A 156 1.45 1.94 11.80
C ALA A 156 2.02 1.11 12.98
N ASP A 157 1.89 -0.22 12.89
CA ASP A 157 2.51 -1.15 13.85
C ASP A 157 4.05 -1.06 13.80
N GLU A 158 4.60 -0.80 12.61
CA GLU A 158 6.04 -0.59 12.37
C GLU A 158 6.25 0.45 11.27
N VAL A 159 7.28 1.29 11.42
CA VAL A 159 7.69 2.29 10.43
C VAL A 159 9.14 2.03 10.03
N ILE A 160 9.38 1.71 8.75
CA ILE A 160 10.73 1.47 8.23
C ILE A 160 11.21 2.71 7.46
N PRO A 161 12.28 3.38 7.90
CA PRO A 161 12.91 4.44 7.14
C PRO A 161 13.68 3.86 5.95
N ASN A 162 13.38 4.36 4.76
CA ASN A 162 14.02 3.99 3.49
C ASN A 162 14.82 5.17 2.92
N ASN A 163 15.58 5.83 3.81
CA ASN A 163 16.51 6.90 3.48
C ASN A 163 17.92 6.32 3.45
N HIS A 164 18.64 6.45 2.33
CA HIS A 164 20.06 6.09 2.21
C HIS A 164 20.43 4.63 2.60
N ILE A 165 19.47 3.70 2.50
CA ILE A 165 19.69 2.28 2.75
C ILE A 165 19.74 1.50 1.42
N THR A 166 20.55 0.44 1.40
CA THR A 166 20.61 -0.49 0.27
C THR A 166 19.31 -1.30 0.15
N LYS A 167 19.07 -1.90 -1.01
CA LYS A 167 17.89 -2.76 -1.20
C LYS A 167 18.00 -4.02 -0.35
N GLU A 168 19.22 -4.54 -0.19
CA GLU A 168 19.56 -5.73 0.56
C GLU A 168 19.33 -5.53 2.06
N ASP A 169 19.76 -4.39 2.61
CA ASP A 169 19.54 -4.10 4.03
C ASP A 169 18.07 -3.79 4.31
N LEU A 170 17.38 -3.09 3.39
CA LEU A 170 15.93 -2.94 3.47
C LEU A 170 15.22 -4.30 3.48
N GLN A 171 15.66 -5.25 2.64
CA GLN A 171 15.10 -6.60 2.60
C GLN A 171 15.25 -7.33 3.93
N LYS A 172 16.44 -7.27 4.56
CA LYS A 172 16.67 -7.90 5.87
C LYS A 172 15.69 -7.36 6.92
N ILE A 173 15.61 -6.03 7.05
CA ILE A 173 14.71 -5.39 8.02
C ILE A 173 13.25 -5.80 7.80
N VAL A 174 12.79 -5.74 6.54
CA VAL A 174 11.41 -6.09 6.18
C VAL A 174 11.09 -7.56 6.48
N VAL A 175 12.02 -8.46 6.15
CA VAL A 175 11.86 -9.89 6.41
C VAL A 175 11.82 -10.18 7.91
N ASP A 176 12.68 -9.54 8.69
CA ASP A 176 12.73 -9.74 10.13
C ASP A 176 11.45 -9.23 10.82
N VAL A 177 10.92 -8.08 10.39
CA VAL A 177 9.61 -7.57 10.84
C VAL A 177 8.51 -8.58 10.49
N ALA A 178 8.45 -9.03 9.25
CA ALA A 178 7.40 -9.94 8.79
C ALA A 178 7.46 -11.32 9.45
N ARG A 179 8.66 -11.87 9.69
CA ARG A 179 8.86 -13.13 10.41
C ARG A 179 8.33 -13.05 11.84
N ARG A 180 8.64 -11.98 12.58
CA ARG A 180 8.08 -11.77 13.94
C ARG A 180 6.56 -11.75 13.94
N TRP A 181 5.94 -11.17 12.92
CA TRP A 181 4.49 -11.17 12.79
C TRP A 181 3.93 -12.53 12.41
N LEU A 182 4.60 -13.25 11.51
CA LEU A 182 4.20 -14.59 11.08
C LEU A 182 4.28 -15.59 12.25
N GLU A 183 5.37 -15.61 13.01
CA GLU A 183 5.55 -16.47 14.18
C GLU A 183 4.45 -16.23 15.23
N ARG A 184 4.13 -14.96 15.52
CA ARG A 184 3.05 -14.61 16.45
C ARG A 184 1.68 -15.07 15.94
N PHE A 185 1.46 -15.01 14.64
CA PHE A 185 0.22 -15.44 14.01
C PHE A 185 0.08 -16.98 14.03
N GLU A 186 1.16 -17.71 13.76
CA GLU A 186 1.20 -19.18 13.82
C GLU A 186 0.99 -19.71 15.23
N ASN A 187 1.62 -19.10 16.23
CA ASN A 187 1.46 -19.46 17.65
C ASN A 187 0.04 -19.24 18.20
N ARG A 188 -0.80 -18.47 17.49
CA ARG A 188 -2.21 -18.24 17.85
C ARG A 188 -3.18 -19.14 17.08
N THR A 189 -2.72 -19.77 16.00
CA THR A 189 -3.52 -20.69 15.17
C THR A 189 -3.25 -22.16 15.45
N THR A 190 -2.25 -22.46 16.29
CA THR A 190 -1.97 -23.79 16.84
C THR A 190 -2.71 -23.94 18.16
#